data_AF-A0A2H9PHX3-F1
#
_entry.id   AF-A0A2H9PHX3-F1
#
_cell.length_a   1.000
_cell.length_b   1.000
_cell.length_c   1.000
_cell.angle_alpha   90.00
_cell.angle_beta   90.00
_cell.angle_gamma   90.00
#
_symmetry.space_group_name_H-M   'P 1'
#
loop_
_entity.id
_entity.type
_entity.pdbx_description
1 polymer ?
#
loop_
_entity_poly.entity_id
_entity_poly.type
_entity_poly.pdbx_seq_one_letter_code
_entity_poly.pdbx_strand_id
1 'polypeptide(L)' 'MAEVLCKCGIKREKGYLYFIDKKGNAARCKMARKGQKVDKKQDVLYNCGIKREKGYLYFIDKQGNAARAKMARGRRK' A
#
# COMPACT_ATOMS: atom_id res chain seq x y z
N MET A 1 15.01 -4.95 -5.45
CA MET A 1 15.25 -3.85 -4.51
C MET A 1 14.05 -2.92 -4.55
N ALA A 2 13.51 -2.52 -3.40
CA ALA A 2 12.40 -1.58 -3.34
C ALA A 2 12.96 -0.17 -3.20
N GLU A 3 12.38 0.78 -3.92
CA GLU A 3 12.75 2.19 -3.88
C GLU A 3 11.72 2.95 -3.05
N VAL A 4 12.18 3.69 -2.04
CA VAL A 4 11.31 4.50 -1.19
C VAL A 4 11.03 5.82 -1.92
N LEU A 5 9.75 6.06 -2.21
CA LEU A 5 9.31 7.27 -2.91
C LEU A 5 8.96 8.39 -1.94
N CYS A 6 8.35 8.03 -0.80
CA CYS A 6 7.90 9.01 0.17
C CYS A 6 7.97 8.45 1.60
N LYS A 7 8.56 9.24 2.50
CA LYS A 7 8.67 8.92 3.93
C LYS A 7 7.40 9.34 4.64
N CYS A 8 6.37 8.50 4.59
CA CYS A 8 5.05 8.83 5.15
C CYS A 8 4.97 8.45 6.67
N GLY A 9 5.91 7.66 7.22
CA GLY A 9 6.04 7.42 8.67
C GLY A 9 4.87 6.66 9.31
N ILE A 10 4.15 5.84 8.53
CA ILE A 10 2.88 5.25 8.93
C ILE A 10 3.08 4.09 9.91
N LYS A 11 2.46 4.21 11.10
CA LYS A 11 2.38 3.11 12.06
C LYS A 11 1.35 2.08 11.61
N ARG A 12 1.79 0.82 11.48
CA ARG A 12 0.93 -0.29 11.08
C ARG A 12 0.19 -0.84 12.29
N GLU A 13 -1.13 -0.79 12.23
CA GLU A 13 -2.05 -1.33 13.22
C GLU A 13 -2.54 -2.72 12.80
N LYS A 14 -2.72 -3.60 13.78
CA LYS A 14 -3.25 -4.94 13.55
C LYS A 14 -4.70 -4.83 13.07
N GLY A 15 -5.07 -5.60 12.05
CA GLY A 15 -6.42 -5.61 11.49
C GLY A 15 -6.66 -4.61 10.35
N TYR A 16 -5.64 -3.85 9.94
CA TYR A 16 -5.71 -2.94 8.80
C TYR A 16 -4.81 -3.37 7.65
N LEU A 17 -5.30 -3.14 6.43
CA LEU A 17 -4.56 -3.28 5.18
C LEU A 17 -4.04 -1.90 4.78
N TYR A 18 -2.78 -1.84 4.40
CA TYR A 18 -2.06 -0.61 4.05
C TYR A 18 -1.69 -0.65 2.58
N PHE A 19 -2.11 0.36 1.82
CA PHE A 19 -1.92 0.38 0.37
C PHE A 19 -1.84 1.81 -0.18
N ILE A 20 -1.41 1.93 -1.43
CA ILE A 20 -1.45 3.18 -2.18
C ILE A 20 -2.74 3.22 -2.99
N ASP A 21 -3.53 4.28 -2.81
CA ASP A 21 -4.82 4.46 -3.47
C ASP A 21 -4.66 4.81 -4.97
N LYS A 22 -5.78 5.03 -5.66
CA LYS A 22 -5.76 5.43 -7.09
C LYS A 22 -5.17 6.83 -7.32
N LYS A 23 -5.18 7.69 -6.31
CA LYS A 23 -4.65 9.06 -6.37
C LYS A 23 -3.16 9.12 -6.03
N GLY A 24 -2.55 8.01 -5.61
CA GLY A 24 -1.13 7.96 -5.23
C GLY A 24 -0.87 8.25 -3.75
N ASN A 25 -1.91 8.23 -2.92
CA ASN A 25 -1.83 8.52 -1.50
C ASN A 25 -1.76 7.23 -0.69
N ALA A 26 -1.12 7.30 0.47
CA ALA A 26 -1.08 6.20 1.41
C ALA A 26 -2.39 6.13 2.19
N ALA A 27 -3.09 5.01 2.08
CA ALA A 27 -4.37 4.77 2.71
C ALA A 27 -4.37 3.44 3.47
N ARG A 28 -5.33 3.33 4.41
CA ARG A 28 -5.64 2.08 5.11
C ARG A 28 -7.11 1.71 4.97
N CYS A 29 -7.41 0.42 5.05
CA CYS A 29 -8.78 -0.07 5.22
C CYS A 29 -8.82 -1.22 6.21
N LYS A 30 -9.98 -1.50 6.80
CA LYS A 30 -10.14 -2.66 7.69
C LYS A 30 -10.03 -3.96 6.88
N MET A 31 -9.26 -4.93 7.37
CA MET A 31 -9.11 -6.23 6.72
C MET A 31 -10.36 -7.08 6.94
N ALA A 32 -11.02 -7.46 5.85
CA ALA A 32 -12.05 -8.49 5.87
C ALA A 32 -11.39 -9.85 6.05
N ARG A 33 -11.73 -10.58 7.11
CA ARG A 33 -11.40 -12.01 7.23
C ARG A 33 -12.50 -12.84 6.57
N LYS A 34 -12.21 -14.12 6.26
CA LYS A 34 -13.20 -15.04 5.67
C LYS A 34 -14.47 -15.06 6.52
N GLY A 35 -15.61 -14.70 5.92
CA GLY A 35 -16.91 -14.63 6.60
C GLY A 35 -17.22 -13.30 7.31
N GLN A 36 -16.28 -12.35 7.40
CA GLN A 36 -16.52 -11.04 8.00
C GLN A 36 -16.83 -9.98 6.94
N LYS A 37 -17.98 -9.32 7.10
CA LYS A 37 -18.30 -8.07 6.40
C LYS A 37 -17.66 -6.92 7.18
N VAL A 38 -16.70 -6.25 6.57
CA VAL A 38 -16.11 -5.01 7.09
C VAL A 38 -16.43 -3.87 6.15
N ASP A 39 -16.55 -2.67 6.71
CA ASP A 39 -16.72 -1.47 5.90
C ASP A 39 -15.53 -1.28 4.97
N LYS A 40 -15.80 -1.11 3.68
CA LYS A 40 -14.79 -0.81 2.65
C LYS A 40 -14.32 0.64 2.69
N LYS A 41 -14.55 1.36 3.80
CA LYS A 41 -14.07 2.73 3.97
C LYS A 41 -12.54 2.71 3.96
N GLN A 42 -11.98 3.60 3.16
CA GLN A 42 -10.56 3.83 3.04
C GLN A 42 -10.24 5.14 3.76
N ASP A 43 -9.32 5.09 4.72
CA ASP A 43 -8.82 6.27 5.40
C ASP A 43 -7.48 6.65 4.77
N VAL A 44 -7.41 7.85 4.20
CA VAL A 44 -6.15 8.40 3.67
C VAL A 44 -5.34 8.91 4.84
N LEU A 45 -4.15 8.34 5.04
CA LEU A 45 -3.26 8.70 6.14
C LEU A 45 -2.26 9.77 5.71
N TYR A 46 -1.79 9.70 4.47
CA TYR A 46 -0.77 10.61 3.98
C TYR A 46 -0.89 10.85 2.48
N ASN A 47 -0.80 12.12 2.08
CA ASN A 47 -0.83 12.51 0.68
C ASN A 47 0.57 12.40 0.07
N CYS A 48 0.95 11.19 -0.34
CA CYS A 48 2.29 10.94 -0.91
C CYS A 48 2.35 11.34 -2.42
N GLY A 49 1.21 11.54 -3.11
CA GLY A 49 1.17 12.08 -4.50
C GLY A 49 1.81 11.20 -5.58
N ILE A 50 1.90 9.89 -5.34
CA ILE A 50 2.70 8.97 -6.16
C ILE A 50 2.01 8.64 -7.49
N LYS A 51 2.71 8.91 -8.60
CA LYS A 51 2.28 8.45 -9.92
C LYS A 51 2.56 6.95 -10.09
N ARG A 52 1.52 6.18 -10.40
CA ARG A 52 1.65 4.73 -10.62
C ARG A 52 2.14 4.46 -12.03
N GLU A 53 3.31 3.84 -12.12
CA GLU A 53 3.94 3.42 -13.36
C GLU A 53 3.61 1.95 -13.64
N LYS A 54 3.40 1.63 -14.92
CA LYS A 54 3.19 0.25 -15.36
C LYS A 54 4.47 -0.55 -15.09
N GLY A 55 4.31 -1.74 -14.52
CA GLY A 55 5.45 -2.62 -14.20
C GLY A 55 5.98 -2.51 -12.78
N TYR A 56 5.42 -1.63 -11.94
CA TYR A 56 5.78 -1.50 -10.54
C TYR A 56 4.64 -1.86 -9.58
N LEU A 57 5.00 -2.50 -8.47
CA LEU A 57 4.15 -2.73 -7.31
C LEU A 57 4.39 -1.59 -6.33
N TYR A 58 3.30 -1.02 -5.81
CA TYR A 58 3.33 0.06 -4.85
C TYR A 58 2.80 -0.45 -3.51
N PHE A 59 3.56 -0.25 -2.45
CA PHE A 59 3.22 -0.75 -1.12
C PHE A 59 3.83 0.10 -0.03
N ILE A 60 3.38 -0.13 1.20
CA ILE A 60 3.95 0.48 2.39
C ILE A 60 4.93 -0.52 3.02
N ASP A 61 6.17 -0.08 3.21
CA ASP A 61 7.23 -0.92 3.76
C ASP A 61 7.05 -1.21 5.27
N LYS A 62 8.04 -1.89 5.88
CA LYS A 62 8.01 -2.17 7.32
C LYS A 62 8.20 -0.92 8.19
N GLN A 63 8.82 0.12 7.65
CA GLN A 63 9.07 1.39 8.33
C GLN A 63 7.90 2.37 8.20
N GLY A 64 6.87 2.03 7.41
CA GLY A 64 5.71 2.89 7.18
C GLY A 64 5.88 3.88 6.02
N ASN A 65 6.86 3.66 5.15
CA ASN A 65 7.12 4.52 4.01
C ASN A 65 6.48 3.94 2.74
N ALA A 66 6.07 4.83 1.84
CA ALA A 66 5.56 4.45 0.54
C ALA A 66 6.74 4.11 -0.39
N ALA A 67 6.77 2.86 -0.85
CA ALA A 67 7.82 2.33 -1.70
C ALA A 67 7.25 1.69 -2.97
N ARG A 68 8.09 1.60 -4.00
CA ARG A 68 7.83 0.84 -5.23
C ARG A 68 8.85 -0.27 -5.42
N ALA A 69 8.42 -1.38 -6.01
CA ALA A 69 9.32 -2.43 -6.47
C ALA A 69 8.92 -2.88 -7.87
N LYS A 70 9.90 -3.23 -8.71
CA LYS A 70 9.61 -3.78 -10.04
C LYS A 70 8.85 -5.09 -9.89
N MET A 71 7.68 -5.19 -10.52
CA MET A 71 6.87 -6.41 -10.48
C MET A 71 7.64 -7.54 -11.16
N ALA A 72 7.85 -8.64 -10.45
CA ALA A 72 8.26 -9.89 -11.08
C ALA A 72 7.05 -10.44 -11.86
N ARG A 73 6.92 -10.02 -13.13
CA ARG A 73 5.97 -10.63 -14.07
C ARG A 73 6.56 -11.96 -14.51
N GLY A 74 6.08 -13.04 -13.93
CA GLY A 74 6.53 -14.39 -14.27
C GLY A 74 6.58 -15.25 -13.03
N ARG A 75 5.59 -16.13 -12.90
CA ARG A 75 5.72 -17.33 -12.07
C ARG A 75 6.96 -18.06 -12.62
N ARG A 76 8.02 -18.19 -11.82
CA ARG A 76 9.00 -19.26 -12.10
C ARG A 76 8.19 -20.56 -12.06
N LYS A 77 8.23 -21.29 -13.17
CA LYS A 77 7.61 -22.62 -13.28
C LYS A 77 8.21 -23.54 -12.23
#